data_AF-A0A7C4YM48-F1
#
_entry.id   AF-A0A7C4YM48-F1
#
_cell.length_a   1.000
_cell.length_b   1.000
_cell.length_c   1.000
_cell.angle_alpha   90.00
_cell.angle_beta   90.00
_cell.angle_gamma   90.00
#
_symmetry.space_group_name_H-M   'P 1'
#
loop_
_entity.id
_entity.type
_entity.pdbx_description
1 polymer ?
#
loop_
_entity_poly.entity_id
_entity_poly.type
_entity_poly.pdbx_seq_one_letter_code
_entity_poly.pdbx_strand_id
1 'polypeptide(L)' 'MIQNDRELCVTQERIQYFLELLAELRVRSRPEEFPLVASGYRAEVEKMQREVLDYLTHHASQTVAKAG' A
#
# COMPACT_ATOMS: atom_id res chain seq x y z
N MET A 1 -1.49 5.02 9.19
CA MET A 1 -0.21 4.93 9.90
C MET A 1 -0.19 3.58 10.60
N ILE A 2 0.75 2.72 10.23
CA ILE A 2 0.91 1.35 10.74
C ILE A 2 1.48 1.40 12.16
N GLN A 3 0.91 0.63 13.09
CA GLN A 3 1.29 0.67 14.50
C GLN A 3 1.96 -0.60 15.01
N ASN A 4 1.84 -1.70 14.28
CA ASN A 4 2.33 -3.01 14.69
C ASN A 4 2.55 -3.93 13.48
N ASP A 5 3.22 -5.05 13.72
CA ASP A 5 3.59 -6.00 12.66
C ASP A 5 2.38 -6.66 11.99
N ARG A 6 1.24 -6.76 12.70
CA ARG A 6 0.00 -7.26 12.10
C ARG A 6 -0.55 -6.27 11.07
N GLU A 7 -0.59 -4.98 11.40
CA GLU A 7 -0.99 -3.93 10.48
C GLU A 7 0.01 -3.79 9.32
N LEU A 8 1.30 -4.01 9.56
CA LEU A 8 2.32 -4.08 8.52
C LEU A 8 1.99 -5.18 7.51
N CYS A 9 1.76 -6.40 8.00
CA CYS A 9 1.42 -7.56 7.17
C CYS A 9 0.17 -7.28 6.33
N VAL A 10 -0.92 -6.83 6.97
CA VAL A 10 -2.17 -6.48 6.27
C VAL A 10 -1.95 -5.39 5.22
N THR A 11 -1.12 -4.39 5.49
CA THR A 11 -0.83 -3.32 4.52
C THR A 11 -0.03 -3.84 3.33
N GLN A 12 0.93 -4.73 3.56
CA GLN A 12 1.69 -5.38 2.48
C GLN A 12 0.79 -6.27 1.61
N GLU A 13 -0.11 -7.06 2.20
CA GLU A 13 -1.10 -7.86 1.47
C GLU A 13 -2.02 -6.97 0.61
N ARG A 14 -2.47 -5.84 1.16
CA ARG A 14 -3.28 -4.87 0.41
C ARG A 14 -2.53 -4.23 -0.75
N ILE A 15 -1.25 -3.88 -0.58
CA ILE A 15 -0.41 -3.39 -1.67
C ILE A 15 -0.36 -4.44 -2.79
N GLN A 16 -0.10 -5.70 -2.46
CA GLN A 16 -0.01 -6.78 -3.44
C GLN A 16 -1.33 -6.95 -4.20
N TYR A 17 -2.46 -6.99 -3.49
CA TYR A 17 -3.79 -7.07 -4.10
C TYR A 17 -4.07 -5.92 -5.07
N PHE A 18 -3.74 -4.67 -4.71
CA PHE A 18 -3.94 -3.53 -5.59
C PHE A 18 -3.04 -3.57 -6.82
N LEU A 19 -1.80 -4.06 -6.69
CA LEU A 19 -0.88 -4.24 -7.81
C LEU A 19 -1.37 -5.32 -8.78
N GLU A 20 -1.93 -6.41 -8.27
CA GLU A 20 -2.55 -7.47 -9.10
C GLU A 20 -3.75 -6.93 -9.88
N LEU A 21 -4.66 -6.22 -9.23
CA LEU A 21 -5.78 -5.56 -9.91
C LEU A 21 -5.31 -4.57 -10.98
N LEU A 22 -4.30 -3.75 -10.67
CA LEU A 22 -3.74 -2.80 -11.64
C LEU A 22 -3.10 -3.52 -12.84
N ALA A 23 -2.45 -4.66 -12.61
CA ALA A 23 -1.88 -5.49 -13.68
C ALA A 23 -2.97 -6.08 -14.59
N GLU A 24 -4.08 -6.56 -14.02
CA GLU A 24 -5.23 -7.02 -14.80
C GLU A 24 -5.87 -5.89 -15.62
N LEU A 25 -6.12 -4.73 -14.99
CA LEU A 25 -6.74 -3.57 -15.64
C LEU A 25 -5.88 -3.05 -16.78
N ARG A 26 -4.56 -3.09 -16.65
CA ARG A 26 -3.63 -2.69 -17.72
C ARG A 26 -3.86 -3.46 -19.03
N VAL A 27 -4.31 -4.70 -18.95
CA VAL A 27 -4.57 -5.54 -20.13
C VAL A 27 -6.03 -5.44 -20.58
N ARG A 28 -6.96 -5.35 -19.63
CA ARG A 28 -8.41 -5.47 -19.90
C ARG A 28 -9.10 -4.15 -20.21
N SER A 29 -8.60 -3.02 -19.72
CA SER A 29 -9.21 -1.70 -19.93
C SER A 29 -8.93 -1.18 -21.32
N ARG A 30 -9.82 -0.31 -21.83
CA ARG A 30 -9.55 0.44 -23.06
C ARG A 30 -8.38 1.41 -22.84
N PRO A 31 -7.48 1.59 -23.82
CA PRO A 31 -6.32 2.47 -23.66
C PRO A 31 -6.67 3.91 -23.26
N GLU A 32 -7.79 4.44 -23.75
CA GLU A 32 -8.27 5.79 -23.44
C GLU A 32 -8.86 5.94 -22.03
N GLU A 33 -9.36 4.85 -21.44
CA GLU A 33 -9.97 4.83 -20.10
C GLU A 33 -8.93 4.47 -19.01
N PHE A 34 -7.91 3.69 -19.36
CA PHE A 34 -6.94 3.15 -18.42
C PHE A 34 -6.21 4.21 -17.56
N PRO A 35 -5.71 5.34 -18.10
CA PRO A 35 -5.00 6.34 -17.30
C PRO A 35 -5.82 6.90 -16.14
N LEU A 36 -7.13 7.07 -16.33
CA LEU A 36 -8.03 7.59 -15.29
C LEU A 36 -8.13 6.60 -14.13
N VAL A 37 -8.29 5.31 -14.44
CA VAL A 37 -8.40 4.25 -13.42
C VAL A 37 -7.05 3.99 -12.75
N ALA A 38 -5.98 3.88 -13.53
CA ALA A 38 -4.63 3.59 -13.05
C ALA A 38 -4.11 4.65 -12.06
N SER A 39 -4.50 5.92 -12.24
CA SER A 39 -4.08 7.02 -11.36
C SER A 39 -4.51 6.81 -9.91
N GLY A 40 -5.73 6.30 -9.67
CA GLY A 40 -6.23 6.00 -8.33
C GLY A 40 -5.49 4.85 -7.65
N TYR A 41 -5.31 3.73 -8.37
CA TYR A 41 -4.54 2.59 -7.86
C TYR A 41 -3.11 2.98 -7.53
N ARG A 42 -2.45 3.74 -8.41
CA ARG A 42 -1.10 4.23 -8.19
C ARG A 42 -1.01 5.08 -6.92
N ALA A 43 -1.91 6.05 -6.75
CA ALA A 43 -1.89 6.96 -5.60
C ALA A 43 -2.06 6.20 -4.27
N GLU A 44 -2.99 5.24 -4.22
CA GLU A 44 -3.21 4.43 -3.01
C GLU A 44 -2.02 3.50 -2.70
N VAL A 45 -1.40 2.88 -3.72
CA VAL A 45 -0.20 2.07 -3.53
C VAL A 45 0.97 2.92 -3.02
N GLU A 46 1.21 4.08 -3.62
CA GLU A 46 2.29 5.00 -3.19
C GLU A 46 2.10 5.46 -1.75
N LYS A 47 0.85 5.75 -1.35
CA LYS A 47 0.50 6.09 0.03
C LYS A 47 0.78 4.93 1.00
N MET A 48 0.31 3.72 0.69
CA MET A 48 0.54 2.56 1.56
C MET A 48 2.03 2.19 1.65
N GLN A 49 2.78 2.28 0.54
CA GLN A 49 4.22 2.05 0.54
C GLN A 49 4.95 3.06 1.43
N ARG A 50 4.53 4.34 1.42
CA ARG A 50 5.07 5.34 2.35
C ARG A 50 4.83 4.93 3.80
N GLU A 51 3.62 4.52 4.15
CA GLU A 51 3.32 4.07 5.53
C GLU A 51 4.14 2.84 5.95
N VAL A 52 4.39 1.90 5.03
CA VAL A 52 5.25 0.73 5.26
C VAL A 52 6.70 1.17 5.51
N LEU A 53 7.22 2.08 4.68
CA LEU A 53 8.59 2.57 4.84
C LEU A 53 8.75 3.39 6.12
N ASP A 54 7.78 4.25 6.44
CA ASP A 54 7.77 5.00 7.70
C ASP A 54 7.83 4.02 8.88
N TYR A 55 7.00 2.97 8.89
CA TYR A 55 7.03 1.95 9.95
C TYR A 55 8.36 1.18 10.03
N LEU A 56 8.86 0.67 8.91
CA LEU A 56 10.06 -0.16 8.87
C LEU A 56 11.37 0.61 9.14
N THR A 57 11.35 1.93 9.02
CA THR A 57 12.49 2.79 9.35
C THR A 57 12.50 3.24 10.82
N HIS A 58 11.45 2.92 11.58
CA HIS A 58 11.48 3.00 13.04
C HIS A 58 12.08 1.73 13.64
N HIS A 59 12.99 1.88 14.60
CA HIS A 59 13.57 0.74 15.29
C HIS A 59 12.51 0.05 16.15
N ALA A 60 12.45 -1.29 16.13
CA ALA A 60 11.41 -2.06 16.81
C ALA A 60 11.32 -1.79 18.33
N SER A 61 12.42 -1.41 18.97
CA SER A 61 12.41 -1.01 20.40
C SER A 61 11.68 0.30 20.69
N GLN A 62 11.38 1.11 19.67
CA GLN A 62 10.68 2.39 19.76
C GLN A 62 9.19 2.23 19.40
N THR A 63 8.83 1.15 18.71
CA THR A 63 7.47 0.87 18.24
C THR A 63 6.51 0.42 19.35
N VAL A 64 7.02 0.07 20.54
CA VAL A 64 6.22 -0.44 21.68
C VAL A 64 5.47 0.67 22.46
N ALA A 65 5.68 1.94 22.14
CA ALA A 65 5.12 3.06 22.92
C ALA A 65 3.85 3.64 22.28
N LYS A 66 2.73 2.90 22.33
CA LYS A 66 1.36 3.46 22.36
C LYS A 66 0.32 2.38 22.74
N ALA A 67 0.49 1.81 23.93
CA ALA A 67 -0.61 1.25 24.69
C ALA A 67 -0.81 2.15 25.91
N GLY A 68 -1.65 3.17 25.76
CA GLY A 68 -2.05 4.13 26.78
C GLY A 68 -3.45 4.64 26.46
#